data_AF-A0A9E4IW70-F1
#
_entry.id   AF-A0A9E4IW70-F1
#
_cell.length_a   1.000
_cell.length_b   1.000
_cell.length_c   1.000
_cell.angle_alpha   90.00
_cell.angle_beta   90.00
_cell.angle_gamma   90.00
#
_symmetry.space_group_name_H-M   'P 1'
#
loop_
_entity.id
_entity.type
_entity.pdbx_description
1 polymer ?
#
loop_
_entity_poly.entity_id
_entity_poly.type
_entity_poly.pdbx_seq_one_letter_code
_entity_poly.pdbx_strand_id
1 'polypeptide(L)'
;MPQPFDAVLLVSFGGPGGRHEIRPFLRNVLRARQIPERRLEAVVRHYEQFDGVSPLTEITMRQAAGLRERLAADGPALPTYVGMRNWHPFLEDTLAEMARAGVRRALALTLAAHHSYSSCGQYKQNASTALQALRQAGHPDIELTYVARWHDHPGFVRANVRHIEQAIGALPRARRTAARIVFTAHSIPSDMARQSRYEADLLESARLIAAAAGRTDWALVYQSRSGRPQDPWLGPDVCDYLRAQSERGLEAVVLSPLGFVADHVEVLYDLDHEAAETCREVGIEMRRAAAVNDDPAFLDMLADVVRATARRYGAGRPLSIAPAAPPARSEPPPPAR
;
A
#
# COMPACT_ATOMS: atom_id res chain seq x y z
N MET A 1 -8.09 -2.08 33.44
CA MET A 1 -7.65 -3.40 32.94
C MET A 1 -6.25 -3.23 32.39
N PRO A 2 -5.32 -4.19 32.57
CA PRO A 2 -4.01 -4.11 31.94
C PRO A 2 -4.16 -3.99 30.41
N GLN A 3 -3.32 -3.17 29.79
CA GLN A 3 -3.34 -2.97 28.35
C GLN A 3 -2.97 -4.30 27.66
N PRO A 4 -3.74 -4.78 26.67
CA PRO A 4 -3.50 -6.08 26.06
C PRO A 4 -2.27 -6.11 25.15
N PHE A 5 -1.67 -4.96 24.85
CA PHE A 5 -0.54 -4.80 23.95
C PHE A 5 0.43 -3.75 24.50
N ASP A 6 1.71 -3.91 24.20
CA ASP A 6 2.79 -3.03 24.64
C ASP A 6 3.15 -1.99 23.57
N ALA A 7 2.86 -2.26 22.29
CA ALA A 7 3.24 -1.38 21.18
C ALA A 7 2.38 -1.58 19.92
N VAL A 8 2.54 -0.66 18.97
CA VAL A 8 2.06 -0.78 17.58
C VAL A 8 3.27 -0.79 16.64
N LEU A 9 3.27 -1.65 15.63
CA LEU A 9 4.25 -1.74 14.56
C LEU A 9 3.57 -1.50 13.21
N LEU A 10 4.00 -0.46 12.50
CA LEU A 10 3.65 -0.23 11.10
C LEU A 10 4.69 -0.91 10.22
N VAL A 11 4.23 -1.75 9.30
CA VAL A 11 5.08 -2.44 8.33
C VAL A 11 4.81 -1.88 6.93
N SER A 12 5.84 -1.29 6.30
CA SER A 12 5.75 -0.65 4.98
C SER A 12 6.88 -1.13 4.05
N PHE A 13 6.87 -0.70 2.79
CA PHE A 13 7.83 -1.16 1.78
C PHE A 13 9.24 -0.57 2.00
N GLY A 14 9.31 0.71 2.38
CA GLY A 14 10.53 1.52 2.39
C GLY A 14 10.89 2.06 1.01
N GLY A 15 11.63 3.17 0.97
CA GLY A 15 12.14 3.76 -0.26
C GLY A 15 13.40 4.58 -0.01
N PRO A 16 14.27 4.75 -1.03
CA PRO A 16 15.52 5.49 -0.90
C PRO A 16 15.25 6.97 -0.62
N GLY A 17 16.12 7.59 0.17
CA GLY A 17 16.12 9.02 0.52
C GLY A 17 17.10 9.86 -0.31
N GLY A 18 17.68 9.30 -1.38
CA GLY A 18 18.54 10.04 -2.30
C GLY A 18 19.23 9.17 -3.35
N ARG A 19 19.85 9.82 -4.34
CA ARG A 19 20.48 9.16 -5.51
C ARG A 19 21.44 8.02 -5.17
N HIS A 20 22.28 8.21 -4.16
CA HIS A 20 23.28 7.21 -3.73
C HIS A 20 22.65 5.95 -3.12
N GLU A 21 21.39 6.02 -2.68
CA GLU A 21 20.65 4.92 -2.06
C GLU A 21 19.87 4.07 -3.06
N ILE A 22 19.61 4.57 -4.27
CA ILE A 22 18.77 3.89 -5.28
C ILE A 22 19.27 2.47 -5.55
N ARG A 23 20.55 2.30 -5.91
CA ARG A 23 21.10 0.99 -6.27
C ARG A 23 21.17 0.03 -5.06
N PRO A 24 21.66 0.43 -3.88
CA PRO A 24 21.52 -0.36 -2.66
C PRO A 24 20.07 -0.81 -2.37
N PHE A 25 19.11 0.11 -2.47
CA PHE A 25 17.70 -0.16 -2.26
C PHE A 25 17.15 -1.19 -3.26
N LEU A 26 17.39 -0.99 -4.56
CA LEU A 26 16.92 -1.92 -5.59
C LEU A 26 17.56 -3.31 -5.43
N ARG A 27 18.82 -3.39 -5.00
CA ARG A 27 19.45 -4.67 -4.64
C ARG A 27 18.71 -5.37 -3.50
N ASN A 28 18.17 -4.64 -2.53
CA ASN A 28 17.32 -5.21 -1.47
C ASN A 28 15.97 -5.70 -2.01
N VAL A 29 15.28 -4.88 -2.82
CA VAL A 29 14.00 -5.23 -3.44
C VAL A 29 14.12 -6.49 -4.32
N LEU A 30 15.25 -6.64 -4.99
CA LEU A 30 15.53 -7.73 -5.91
C LEU A 30 16.25 -8.90 -5.24
N ARG A 31 16.34 -8.95 -3.91
CA ARG A 31 16.91 -10.10 -3.19
C ARG A 31 16.26 -11.39 -3.69
N ALA A 32 17.10 -12.36 -4.08
CA ALA A 32 16.70 -13.63 -4.69
C ALA A 32 15.97 -13.54 -6.06
N ARG A 33 16.04 -12.41 -6.76
CA ARG A 33 15.48 -12.23 -8.11
C ARG A 33 16.56 -11.76 -9.08
N GLN A 34 16.80 -12.57 -10.12
CA GLN A 34 17.62 -12.13 -11.24
C GLN A 34 16.75 -11.32 -12.21
N ILE A 35 17.10 -10.05 -12.41
CA ILE A 35 16.53 -9.22 -13.47
C ILE A 35 17.64 -8.80 -14.44
N PRO A 36 17.34 -8.63 -15.73
CA PRO A 36 18.31 -8.11 -16.69
C PRO A 36 18.81 -6.72 -16.28
N GLU A 37 20.11 -6.44 -16.41
CA GLU A 37 20.72 -5.16 -16.02
C GLU A 37 20.02 -3.96 -16.67
N ARG A 38 19.70 -4.06 -17.96
CA ARG A 38 18.94 -3.02 -18.69
C ARG A 38 17.64 -2.60 -17.99
N ARG A 39 17.02 -3.54 -17.28
CA ARG A 39 15.76 -3.32 -16.58
C ARG A 39 15.99 -2.70 -15.20
N LEU A 40 17.07 -3.07 -14.52
CA LEU A 40 17.51 -2.36 -13.32
C LEU A 40 17.80 -0.90 -13.65
N GLU A 41 18.56 -0.65 -14.72
CA GLU A 41 18.90 0.70 -15.19
C GLU A 41 17.66 1.53 -15.54
N ALA A 42 16.64 0.93 -16.15
CA ALA A 42 15.38 1.62 -16.40
C ALA A 42 14.74 2.10 -15.09
N VAL A 43 14.62 1.21 -14.09
CA VAL A 43 14.05 1.58 -12.78
C VAL A 43 14.92 2.61 -12.06
N VAL A 44 16.25 2.53 -12.14
CA VAL A 44 17.15 3.55 -11.57
C VAL A 44 16.83 4.93 -12.15
N ARG A 45 16.63 5.03 -13.47
CA ARG A 45 16.28 6.30 -14.13
C ARG A 45 14.96 6.86 -13.63
N HIS A 46 13.98 6.02 -13.30
CA HIS A 46 12.71 6.50 -12.72
C HIS A 46 12.97 7.25 -11.41
N TYR A 47 13.78 6.68 -10.51
CA TYR A 47 14.17 7.34 -9.27
C TYR A 47 15.01 8.60 -9.49
N GLU A 48 15.91 8.60 -10.47
CA GLU A 48 16.76 9.77 -10.78
C GLU A 48 15.99 11.00 -11.27
N GLN A 49 14.79 10.82 -11.83
CA GLN A 49 13.88 11.93 -12.18
C GLN A 49 13.32 12.65 -10.95
N PHE A 50 13.32 11.98 -9.78
CA PHE A 50 12.86 12.52 -8.49
C PHE A 50 14.01 12.68 -7.50
N ASP A 51 15.22 13.00 -7.98
CA ASP A 51 16.44 13.15 -7.17
C ASP A 51 16.82 11.94 -6.30
N GLY A 52 16.29 10.76 -6.66
CA GLY A 52 16.46 9.52 -5.92
C GLY A 52 15.70 9.47 -4.60
N VAL A 53 14.82 10.44 -4.31
CA VAL A 53 14.06 10.54 -3.08
C VAL A 53 12.66 9.96 -3.30
N SER A 54 12.34 8.90 -2.57
CA SER A 54 10.97 8.37 -2.49
C SER A 54 10.26 8.95 -1.27
N PRO A 55 9.11 9.62 -1.43
CA PRO A 55 8.38 10.20 -0.31
C PRO A 55 7.76 9.14 0.62
N LEU A 56 7.73 7.86 0.20
CA LEU A 56 7.11 6.75 0.94
C LEU A 56 7.56 6.68 2.40
N THR A 57 8.87 6.72 2.63
CA THR A 57 9.45 6.58 3.97
C THR A 57 9.03 7.73 4.86
N GLU A 58 9.14 8.96 4.37
CA GLU A 58 8.75 10.16 5.12
C GLU A 58 7.24 10.16 5.43
N ILE A 59 6.39 9.88 4.43
CA ILE A 59 4.94 9.77 4.60
C ILE A 59 4.60 8.71 5.64
N THR A 60 5.25 7.54 5.59
CA THR A 60 5.01 6.46 6.57
C THR A 60 5.40 6.90 7.99
N MET A 61 6.48 7.65 8.14
CA MET A 61 6.87 8.21 9.45
C MET A 61 5.86 9.24 9.95
N ARG A 62 5.30 10.08 9.07
CA ARG A 62 4.20 11.01 9.42
C ARG A 62 2.92 10.26 9.78
N GLN A 63 2.59 9.18 9.07
CA GLN A 63 1.48 8.30 9.41
C GLN A 63 1.64 7.68 10.81
N ALA A 64 2.84 7.21 11.14
CA ALA A 64 3.16 6.68 12.47
C ALA A 64 3.05 7.74 13.57
N ALA A 65 3.56 8.96 13.32
CA ALA A 65 3.45 10.08 14.25
C ALA A 65 1.98 10.46 14.49
N GLY A 66 1.20 10.62 13.42
CA GLY A 66 -0.22 10.96 13.49
C GLY A 66 -1.09 9.88 14.13
N LEU A 67 -0.73 8.60 13.96
CA LEU A 67 -1.34 7.50 14.70
C LEU A 67 -1.02 7.59 16.19
N ARG A 68 0.26 7.78 16.54
CA ARG A 68 0.71 7.87 17.94
C ARG A 68 -0.03 8.98 18.69
N GLU A 69 -0.18 10.15 18.07
CA GLU A 69 -0.94 11.28 18.63
C GLU A 69 -2.39 10.90 18.94
N ARG A 70 -3.07 10.25 17.99
CA ARG A 70 -4.45 9.78 18.18
C ARG A 70 -4.55 8.73 19.28
N LEU A 71 -3.63 7.78 19.34
CA LEU A 71 -3.64 6.76 20.39
C LEU A 71 -3.41 7.35 21.79
N ALA A 72 -2.59 8.40 21.91
CA ALA A 72 -2.35 9.09 23.17
C ALA A 72 -3.56 9.90 23.67
N ALA A 73 -4.44 10.38 22.77
CA ALA A 73 -5.59 11.20 23.15
C ALA A 73 -6.68 10.43 23.92
N ASP A 74 -6.85 9.12 23.66
CA ASP A 74 -8.00 8.33 24.15
C ASP A 74 -7.59 7.10 24.98
N GLY A 75 -6.36 7.03 25.48
CA GLY A 75 -5.88 5.88 26.25
C GLY A 75 -4.37 5.88 26.54
N PRO A 76 -3.81 4.76 27.05
CA PRO A 76 -2.38 4.69 27.30
C PRO A 76 -1.64 4.74 25.96
N ALA A 77 -0.72 5.70 25.84
CA ALA A 77 0.07 5.93 24.64
C ALA A 77 0.89 4.67 24.30
N LEU A 78 0.42 3.89 23.32
CA LEU A 78 1.20 2.78 22.78
C LEU A 78 2.38 3.36 21.99
N PRO A 79 3.63 3.01 22.36
CA PRO A 79 4.78 3.22 21.49
C PRO A 79 4.47 2.73 20.08
N THR A 80 4.76 3.57 19.09
CA THR A 80 4.51 3.27 17.68
C THR A 80 5.85 3.17 16.95
N TYR A 81 6.09 2.02 16.34
CA TYR A 81 7.31 1.68 15.62
C TYR A 81 7.01 1.56 14.12
N VAL A 82 8.05 1.76 13.30
CA VAL A 82 7.98 1.59 11.85
C VAL A 82 9.07 0.60 11.43
N GLY A 83 8.69 -0.43 10.69
CA GLY A 83 9.60 -1.41 10.10
C GLY A 83 9.39 -1.51 8.59
N MET A 84 10.42 -1.20 7.83
CA MET A 84 10.41 -1.23 6.37
C MET A 84 11.00 -2.53 5.87
N ARG A 85 10.43 -3.07 4.79
CA ARG A 85 10.90 -4.32 4.20
C ARG A 85 12.21 -4.19 3.44
N ASN A 86 12.38 -3.09 2.70
CA ASN A 86 13.44 -2.98 1.70
C ASN A 86 14.40 -1.82 1.95
N TRP A 87 14.11 -0.93 2.90
CA TRP A 87 14.97 0.20 3.25
C TRP A 87 14.92 0.52 4.74
N HIS A 88 15.62 1.55 5.21
CA HIS A 88 15.61 1.93 6.63
C HIS A 88 14.34 2.72 7.03
N PRO A 89 13.90 2.66 8.30
CA PRO A 89 14.36 1.72 9.35
C PRO A 89 13.93 0.28 9.00
N PHE A 90 14.89 -0.65 8.94
CA PHE A 90 14.59 -2.02 8.52
C PHE A 90 13.73 -2.73 9.56
N LEU A 91 12.79 -3.55 9.09
CA LEU A 91 11.87 -4.31 9.93
C LEU A 91 12.62 -5.17 10.97
N GLU A 92 13.74 -5.78 10.58
CA GLU A 92 14.60 -6.57 11.47
C GLU A 92 15.19 -5.71 12.60
N ASP A 93 15.71 -4.52 12.27
CA ASP A 93 16.31 -3.60 13.24
C ASP A 93 15.24 -3.07 14.21
N THR A 94 14.08 -2.68 13.69
CA THR A 94 12.94 -2.20 14.48
C THR A 94 12.44 -3.28 15.44
N LEU A 95 12.30 -4.53 14.99
CA LEU A 95 11.88 -5.63 15.87
C LEU A 95 12.93 -5.93 16.95
N ALA A 96 14.23 -5.80 16.63
CA ALA A 96 15.29 -5.93 17.61
C ALA A 96 15.23 -4.82 18.66
N GLU A 97 14.97 -3.58 18.24
CA GLU A 97 14.73 -2.43 19.13
C GLU A 97 13.54 -2.68 20.06
N MET A 98 12.39 -3.08 19.50
CA MET A 98 11.20 -3.43 20.27
C MET A 98 11.50 -4.50 21.33
N ALA A 99 12.23 -5.56 20.97
CA ALA A 99 12.57 -6.65 21.89
C ALA A 99 13.44 -6.16 23.06
N ARG A 100 14.43 -5.29 22.78
CA ARG A 100 15.30 -4.66 23.79
C ARG A 100 14.54 -3.67 24.67
N ALA A 101 13.55 -2.98 24.12
CA ALA A 101 12.66 -2.08 24.85
C ALA A 101 11.64 -2.81 25.76
N GLY A 102 11.65 -4.14 25.77
CA GLY A 102 10.77 -4.95 26.62
C GLY A 102 9.40 -5.22 26.03
N VAL A 103 9.15 -4.88 24.76
CA VAL A 103 7.91 -5.25 24.05
C VAL A 103 7.79 -6.77 23.99
N ARG A 104 6.61 -7.30 24.30
CA ARG A 104 6.28 -8.73 24.24
C ARG A 104 5.05 -8.99 23.39
N ARG A 105 4.12 -8.05 23.30
CA ARG A 105 2.89 -8.17 22.51
C ARG A 105 2.67 -6.89 21.74
N ALA A 106 2.72 -6.95 20.41
CA ALA A 106 2.52 -5.77 19.56
C ALA A 106 1.41 -5.97 18.54
N LEU A 107 0.66 -4.89 18.29
CA LEU A 107 -0.27 -4.82 17.17
C LEU A 107 0.50 -4.49 15.89
N ALA A 108 0.31 -5.27 14.84
CA ALA A 108 0.98 -5.06 13.55
C ALA A 108 -0.02 -4.58 12.48
N LEU A 109 0.32 -3.47 11.82
CA LEU A 109 -0.40 -2.93 10.66
C LEU A 109 0.50 -3.03 9.42
N THR A 110 0.10 -3.84 8.45
CA THR A 110 0.67 -3.75 7.11
C THR A 110 0.04 -2.56 6.40
N LEU A 111 0.85 -1.61 5.94
CA LEU A 111 0.38 -0.44 5.18
C LEU A 111 0.11 -0.79 3.71
N ALA A 112 -0.71 -1.82 3.52
CA ALA A 112 -1.29 -2.23 2.25
C ALA A 112 -2.75 -2.62 2.49
N ALA A 113 -3.66 -1.91 1.82
CA ALA A 113 -5.10 -2.06 2.05
C ALA A 113 -5.65 -3.36 1.43
N HIS A 114 -5.20 -3.70 0.22
CA HIS A 114 -5.77 -4.76 -0.61
C HIS A 114 -4.94 -6.03 -0.54
N HIS A 115 -5.57 -7.18 -0.27
CA HIS A 115 -4.86 -8.39 0.14
C HIS A 115 -4.39 -9.27 -1.03
N SER A 116 -3.08 -9.40 -1.19
CA SER A 116 -2.37 -10.38 -2.03
C SER A 116 -1.17 -10.95 -1.29
N TYR A 117 -0.49 -11.94 -1.88
CA TYR A 117 0.81 -12.38 -1.39
C TYR A 117 1.82 -11.23 -1.38
N SER A 118 1.97 -10.51 -2.49
CA SER A 118 2.97 -9.42 -2.61
C SER A 118 2.66 -8.18 -1.76
N SER A 119 1.42 -8.02 -1.27
CA SER A 119 1.05 -7.00 -0.30
C SER A 119 1.10 -7.54 1.13
N CYS A 120 0.01 -8.10 1.66
CA CYS A 120 -0.07 -8.45 3.08
C CYS A 120 0.72 -9.72 3.43
N GLY A 121 0.73 -10.72 2.55
CA GLY A 121 1.34 -12.03 2.83
C GLY A 121 2.85 -11.94 3.06
N GLN A 122 3.56 -11.30 2.15
CA GLN A 122 5.01 -11.19 2.18
C GLN A 122 5.48 -10.31 3.35
N TYR A 123 4.72 -9.28 3.73
CA TYR A 123 5.03 -8.43 4.88
C TYR A 123 4.96 -9.24 6.18
N LYS A 124 3.91 -10.06 6.33
CA LYS A 124 3.77 -10.99 7.46
C LYS A 124 4.89 -12.02 7.50
N GLN A 125 5.28 -12.55 6.33
CA GLN A 125 6.38 -13.50 6.24
C GLN A 125 7.71 -12.86 6.62
N ASN A 126 8.01 -11.64 6.14
CA ASN A 126 9.22 -10.93 6.52
C ASN A 126 9.28 -10.66 8.03
N ALA A 127 8.17 -10.24 8.65
CA ALA A 127 8.09 -10.08 10.10
C ALA A 127 8.32 -11.41 10.83
N SER A 128 7.70 -12.50 10.37
CA SER A 128 7.88 -13.84 10.96
C SER A 128 9.33 -14.33 10.86
N THR A 129 9.98 -14.13 9.71
CA THR A 129 11.39 -14.49 9.50
C THR A 129 12.30 -13.65 10.39
N ALA A 130 12.06 -12.34 10.50
CA ALA A 130 12.82 -11.46 11.38
C ALA A 130 12.70 -11.86 12.85
N LEU A 131 11.49 -12.15 13.33
CA LEU A 131 11.27 -12.65 14.70
C LEU A 131 11.96 -14.00 14.94
N GLN A 132 11.93 -14.91 13.98
CA GLN A 132 12.64 -16.19 14.08
C GLN A 132 14.16 -15.98 14.20
N ALA A 133 14.74 -15.09 13.40
CA ALA A 133 16.16 -14.76 13.48
C ALA A 133 16.52 -14.13 14.83
N LEU A 134 15.68 -13.23 15.36
CA LEU A 134 15.88 -12.63 16.69
C LEU A 134 15.84 -13.67 17.81
N ARG A 135 14.89 -14.61 17.77
CA ARG A 135 14.83 -15.73 18.72
C ARG A 135 16.10 -16.59 18.68
N GLN A 136 16.60 -16.89 17.48
CA GLN A 136 17.85 -17.63 17.30
C GLN A 136 19.07 -16.87 17.84
N ALA A 137 19.04 -15.54 17.76
CA ALA A 137 20.05 -14.66 18.34
C ALA A 137 19.88 -14.43 19.86
N GLY A 138 18.94 -15.11 20.52
CA GLY A 138 18.72 -15.01 21.97
C GLY A 138 17.94 -13.77 22.42
N HIS A 139 17.32 -13.03 21.50
CA HIS A 139 16.42 -11.94 21.87
C HIS A 139 15.12 -12.49 22.47
N PRO A 140 14.49 -11.75 23.41
CA PRO A 140 13.16 -12.08 23.90
C PRO A 140 12.11 -12.13 22.79
N ASP A 141 11.09 -12.96 22.97
CA ASP A 141 10.04 -13.11 21.98
C ASP A 141 9.04 -11.94 21.95
N ILE A 142 8.53 -11.63 20.75
CA ILE A 142 7.44 -10.70 20.50
C ILE A 142 6.31 -11.45 19.77
N GLU A 143 5.12 -11.42 20.36
CA GLU A 143 3.88 -11.85 19.73
C GLU A 143 3.32 -10.70 18.87
N LEU A 144 3.19 -10.91 17.55
CA LEU A 144 2.53 -9.97 16.65
C LEU A 144 1.07 -10.35 16.43
N THR A 145 0.16 -9.42 16.74
CA THR A 145 -1.26 -9.52 16.40
C THR A 145 -1.57 -8.57 15.25
N TYR A 146 -1.98 -9.10 14.10
CA TYR A 146 -2.33 -8.28 12.94
C TYR A 146 -3.75 -7.72 13.06
N VAL A 147 -3.92 -6.45 12.67
CA VAL A 147 -5.26 -5.85 12.55
C VAL A 147 -6.09 -6.54 11.44
N ALA A 148 -7.40 -6.41 11.52
CA ALA A 148 -8.31 -6.87 10.47
C ALA A 148 -8.13 -6.04 9.17
N ARG A 149 -8.71 -6.53 8.07
CA ARG A 149 -8.79 -5.77 6.81
C ARG A 149 -9.52 -4.44 7.04
N TRP A 150 -9.11 -3.41 6.32
CA TRP A 150 -9.57 -2.03 6.52
C TRP A 150 -9.78 -1.25 5.22
N HIS A 151 -9.70 -1.90 4.05
CA HIS A 151 -9.88 -1.27 2.74
C HIS A 151 -11.27 -0.65 2.52
N ASP A 152 -12.27 -1.12 3.26
CA ASP A 152 -13.65 -0.65 3.25
C ASP A 152 -13.95 0.33 4.39
N HIS A 153 -12.96 0.67 5.22
CA HIS A 153 -13.20 1.52 6.38
C HIS A 153 -13.61 2.94 5.95
N PRO A 154 -14.65 3.55 6.57
CA PRO A 154 -15.13 4.87 6.18
C PRO A 154 -14.06 5.97 6.16
N GLY A 155 -13.08 5.92 7.07
CA GLY A 155 -11.96 6.87 7.06
C GLY A 155 -11.03 6.73 5.85
N PHE A 156 -10.78 5.51 5.35
CA PHE A 156 -10.03 5.29 4.11
C PHE A 156 -10.81 5.82 2.90
N VAL A 157 -12.12 5.54 2.86
CA VAL A 157 -13.03 6.04 1.82
C VAL A 157 -13.03 7.56 1.80
N ARG A 158 -13.24 8.22 2.95
CA ARG A 158 -13.26 9.68 3.06
C ARG A 158 -11.95 10.35 2.64
N ALA A 159 -10.80 9.78 2.99
CA ALA A 159 -9.51 10.29 2.59
C ALA A 159 -9.35 10.28 1.06
N ASN A 160 -9.66 9.15 0.41
CA ASN A 160 -9.63 9.06 -1.05
C ASN A 160 -10.62 10.03 -1.71
N VAL A 161 -11.86 10.12 -1.23
CA VAL A 161 -12.86 11.08 -1.76
C VAL A 161 -12.31 12.50 -1.72
N ARG A 162 -11.72 12.93 -0.59
CA ARG A 162 -11.15 14.27 -0.46
C ARG A 162 -10.07 14.55 -1.50
N HIS A 163 -9.13 13.64 -1.71
CA HIS A 163 -8.07 13.82 -2.70
C HIS A 163 -8.59 13.79 -4.15
N ILE A 164 -9.59 12.96 -4.43
CA ILE A 164 -10.28 12.94 -5.73
C ILE A 164 -11.00 14.27 -5.98
N GLU A 165 -11.75 14.78 -5.01
CA GLU A 165 -12.46 16.06 -5.14
C GLU A 165 -11.50 17.24 -5.31
N GLN A 166 -10.36 17.23 -4.60
CA GLN A 166 -9.27 18.20 -4.81
C GLN A 166 -8.74 18.15 -6.24
N ALA A 167 -8.46 16.96 -6.77
CA ALA A 167 -7.99 16.78 -8.15
C ALA A 167 -9.03 17.20 -9.19
N ILE A 168 -10.32 16.87 -8.98
CA ILE A 168 -11.43 17.36 -9.80
C ILE A 168 -11.50 18.89 -9.77
N GLY A 169 -11.32 19.50 -8.60
CA GLY A 169 -11.28 20.95 -8.44
C GLY A 169 -10.14 21.62 -9.23
N ALA A 170 -9.04 20.92 -9.46
CA ALA A 170 -7.89 21.41 -10.23
C ALA A 170 -8.04 21.27 -11.76
N LEU A 171 -9.07 20.57 -12.25
CA LEU A 171 -9.39 20.51 -13.67
C LEU A 171 -10.05 21.82 -14.14
N PRO A 172 -9.97 22.15 -15.45
CA PRO A 172 -10.73 23.24 -16.05
C PRO A 172 -12.23 23.09 -15.74
N ARG A 173 -12.92 24.19 -15.43
CA ARG A 173 -14.32 24.18 -14.97
C ARG A 173 -15.24 23.39 -15.92
N ALA A 174 -15.05 23.53 -17.23
CA ALA A 174 -15.83 22.83 -18.26
C ALA A 174 -15.66 21.30 -18.24
N ARG A 175 -14.56 20.79 -17.69
CA ARG A 175 -14.21 19.36 -17.67
C ARG A 175 -14.58 18.65 -16.36
N ARG A 176 -14.78 19.38 -15.26
CA ARG A 176 -14.96 18.80 -13.91
C ARG A 176 -16.15 17.84 -13.78
N THR A 177 -17.25 18.11 -14.46
CA THR A 177 -18.45 17.27 -14.38
C THR A 177 -18.27 15.99 -15.19
N ALA A 178 -17.66 16.09 -16.38
CA ALA A 178 -17.45 14.98 -17.30
C ALA A 178 -16.22 14.12 -16.99
N ALA A 179 -15.34 14.57 -16.08
CA ALA A 179 -14.14 13.83 -15.73
C ALA A 179 -14.45 12.46 -15.12
N ARG A 180 -13.92 11.41 -15.74
CA ARG A 180 -13.99 10.03 -15.23
C ARG A 180 -13.00 9.83 -14.09
N ILE A 181 -13.40 9.11 -13.05
CA ILE A 181 -12.44 8.64 -12.03
C ILE A 181 -11.80 7.35 -12.53
N VAL A 182 -10.48 7.32 -12.66
CA VAL A 182 -9.73 6.12 -13.03
C VAL A 182 -8.89 5.72 -11.82
N PHE A 183 -9.35 4.70 -11.10
CA PHE A 183 -8.61 4.11 -10.00
C PHE A 183 -7.46 3.27 -10.56
N THR A 184 -6.25 3.45 -10.02
CA THR A 184 -5.06 2.71 -10.43
C THR A 184 -4.53 1.85 -9.29
N ALA A 185 -3.97 0.70 -9.63
CA ALA A 185 -3.31 -0.21 -8.70
C ALA A 185 -2.13 -0.92 -9.36
N HIS A 186 -1.13 -1.35 -8.58
CA HIS A 186 -0.04 -2.14 -9.13
C HIS A 186 -0.58 -3.46 -9.70
N SER A 187 -0.27 -3.76 -10.95
CA SER A 187 -0.64 -5.02 -11.59
C SER A 187 0.07 -6.20 -10.91
N ILE A 188 -0.62 -7.31 -10.69
CA ILE A 188 0.00 -8.55 -10.19
C ILE A 188 -0.25 -9.69 -11.19
N PRO A 189 0.54 -10.79 -11.16
CA PRO A 189 0.27 -11.96 -11.98
C PRO A 189 -1.16 -12.45 -11.78
N SER A 190 -1.87 -12.78 -12.87
CA SER A 190 -3.29 -13.14 -12.79
C SER A 190 -3.55 -14.36 -11.92
N ASP A 191 -2.61 -15.31 -11.83
CA ASP A 191 -2.71 -16.45 -10.92
C ASP A 191 -2.68 -16.02 -9.44
N MET A 192 -1.81 -15.07 -9.10
CA MET A 192 -1.75 -14.50 -7.74
C MET A 192 -3.04 -13.73 -7.41
N ALA A 193 -3.59 -13.01 -8.38
CA ALA A 193 -4.87 -12.32 -8.23
C ALA A 193 -6.01 -13.32 -7.96
N ARG A 194 -6.11 -14.39 -8.77
CA ARG A 194 -7.12 -15.45 -8.62
C ARG A 194 -7.07 -16.17 -7.26
N GLN A 195 -5.89 -16.27 -6.67
CA GLN A 195 -5.68 -16.94 -5.40
C GLN A 195 -5.83 -16.00 -4.19
N SER A 196 -6.12 -14.72 -4.42
CA SER A 196 -6.22 -13.71 -3.37
C SER A 196 -7.49 -12.87 -3.49
N ARG A 197 -7.66 -11.91 -2.58
CA ARG A 197 -8.78 -10.97 -2.59
C ARG A 197 -8.42 -9.64 -3.25
N TYR A 198 -7.23 -9.51 -3.82
CA TYR A 198 -6.68 -8.25 -4.28
C TYR A 198 -7.62 -7.46 -5.19
N GLU A 199 -8.07 -8.08 -6.29
CA GLU A 199 -8.97 -7.45 -7.25
C GLU A 199 -10.36 -7.20 -6.65
N ALA A 200 -10.88 -8.12 -5.84
CA ALA A 200 -12.17 -7.94 -5.18
C ALA A 200 -12.17 -6.80 -4.16
N ASP A 201 -11.12 -6.68 -3.35
CA ASP A 201 -10.95 -5.61 -2.36
C ASP A 201 -10.74 -4.26 -3.07
N LEU A 202 -10.01 -4.22 -4.20
CA LEU A 202 -9.84 -3.02 -5.03
C LEU A 202 -11.16 -2.55 -5.63
N LEU A 203 -11.92 -3.45 -6.25
CA LEU A 203 -13.24 -3.15 -6.83
C LEU A 203 -14.22 -2.68 -5.77
N GLU A 204 -14.21 -3.29 -4.58
CA GLU A 204 -15.05 -2.86 -3.46
C GLU A 204 -14.67 -1.45 -2.99
N SER A 205 -13.38 -1.17 -2.83
CA SER A 205 -12.88 0.15 -2.44
C SER A 205 -13.25 1.22 -3.48
N ALA A 206 -13.01 0.93 -4.77
CA ALA A 206 -13.34 1.82 -5.88
C ALA A 206 -14.83 2.14 -5.91
N ARG A 207 -15.70 1.13 -5.75
CA ARG A 207 -17.15 1.30 -5.70
C ARG A 207 -17.58 2.16 -4.51
N LEU A 208 -17.04 1.92 -3.32
CA LEU A 208 -17.36 2.69 -2.11
C LEU A 208 -16.93 4.16 -2.25
N ILE A 209 -15.72 4.39 -2.77
CA ILE A 209 -15.17 5.74 -2.98
C ILE A 209 -15.95 6.49 -4.05
N ALA A 210 -16.21 5.86 -5.21
CA ALA A 210 -16.97 6.49 -6.28
C ALA A 210 -18.39 6.85 -5.83
N ALA A 211 -19.07 5.93 -5.14
CA ALA A 211 -20.39 6.19 -4.57
C ALA A 211 -20.37 7.34 -3.56
N ALA A 212 -19.39 7.39 -2.67
CA ALA A 212 -19.24 8.46 -1.68
C ALA A 212 -18.89 9.81 -2.32
N ALA A 213 -18.18 9.82 -3.46
CA ALA A 213 -17.90 11.01 -4.26
C ALA A 213 -19.08 11.43 -5.19
N GLY A 214 -20.20 10.70 -5.16
CA GLY A 214 -21.35 10.94 -6.03
C GLY A 214 -21.05 10.72 -7.52
N ARG A 215 -20.11 9.81 -7.84
CA ARG A 215 -19.69 9.51 -9.21
C ARG A 215 -20.04 8.08 -9.60
N THR A 216 -20.64 7.92 -10.78
CA THR A 216 -20.97 6.62 -11.36
C THR A 216 -20.04 6.22 -12.51
N ASP A 217 -19.40 7.20 -13.16
CA ASP A 217 -18.44 6.95 -14.23
C ASP A 217 -17.02 6.77 -13.67
N TRP A 218 -16.61 5.51 -13.51
CA TRP A 218 -15.29 5.16 -13.03
C TRP A 218 -14.78 3.85 -13.66
N ALA A 219 -13.46 3.66 -13.61
CA ALA A 219 -12.81 2.42 -14.00
C ALA A 219 -11.71 2.04 -13.00
N LEU A 220 -11.43 0.75 -12.91
CA LEU A 220 -10.23 0.21 -12.26
C LEU A 220 -9.26 -0.25 -13.35
N VAL A 221 -8.04 0.27 -13.31
CA VAL A 221 -6.95 -0.07 -14.24
C VAL A 221 -5.67 -0.34 -13.46
N TYR A 222 -4.67 -0.87 -14.13
CA TYR A 222 -3.44 -1.32 -13.49
C TYR A 222 -2.20 -0.64 -14.07
N GLN A 223 -1.13 -0.63 -13.30
CA GLN A 223 0.17 -0.03 -13.67
C GLN A 223 1.33 -0.94 -13.24
N SER A 224 2.56 -0.55 -13.56
CA SER A 224 3.78 -1.19 -13.04
C SER A 224 3.91 -2.69 -13.37
N ARG A 225 3.38 -3.13 -14.51
CA ARG A 225 3.49 -4.53 -14.96
C ARG A 225 4.96 -4.93 -15.09
N SER A 226 5.37 -5.95 -14.34
CA SER A 226 6.78 -6.30 -14.18
C SER A 226 7.12 -7.73 -14.65
N GLY A 227 6.18 -8.42 -15.33
CA GLY A 227 6.36 -9.76 -15.90
C GLY A 227 7.07 -9.79 -17.25
N ARG A 228 7.23 -10.99 -17.83
CA ARG A 228 7.50 -11.11 -19.27
C ARG A 228 6.22 -10.76 -20.04
N PRO A 229 6.29 -10.24 -21.28
CA PRO A 229 5.10 -9.86 -22.05
C PRO A 229 4.07 -10.99 -22.24
N GLN A 230 4.50 -12.25 -22.22
CA GLN A 230 3.64 -13.43 -22.32
C GLN A 230 3.01 -13.88 -21.00
N ASP A 231 3.54 -13.45 -19.85
CA ASP A 231 2.98 -13.86 -18.56
C ASP A 231 1.68 -13.07 -18.34
N PRO A 232 0.56 -13.71 -17.94
CA PRO A 232 -0.72 -13.02 -17.72
C PRO A 232 -0.69 -12.20 -16.43
N TRP A 233 -1.02 -10.92 -16.54
CA TRP A 233 -1.07 -9.95 -15.45
C TRP A 233 -2.42 -9.24 -15.48
N LEU A 234 -2.84 -8.67 -14.35
CA LEU A 234 -4.05 -7.87 -14.29
C LEU A 234 -3.96 -6.67 -15.24
N GLY A 235 -5.06 -6.43 -15.95
CA GLY A 235 -5.20 -5.33 -16.90
C GLY A 235 -6.63 -4.77 -16.88
N PRO A 236 -6.88 -3.69 -17.64
CA PRO A 236 -5.97 -3.08 -18.61
C PRO A 236 -4.86 -2.26 -17.95
N ASP A 237 -3.77 -2.03 -18.70
CA ASP A 237 -2.75 -1.03 -18.34
C ASP A 237 -3.34 0.38 -18.43
N VAL A 238 -2.89 1.29 -17.56
CA VAL A 238 -3.40 2.67 -17.48
C VAL A 238 -3.21 3.43 -18.79
N CYS A 239 -2.06 3.31 -19.45
CA CYS A 239 -1.78 4.02 -20.69
C CYS A 239 -2.59 3.43 -21.86
N ASP A 240 -2.66 2.10 -21.95
CA ASP A 240 -3.48 1.41 -22.96
C ASP A 240 -4.96 1.76 -22.81
N TYR A 241 -5.47 1.81 -21.56
CA TYR A 241 -6.83 2.22 -21.26
C TYR A 241 -7.10 3.65 -21.72
N LEU A 242 -6.20 4.60 -21.39
CA LEU A 242 -6.36 6.01 -21.73
C LEU A 242 -6.42 6.23 -23.25
N ARG A 243 -5.53 5.57 -24.02
CA ARG A 243 -5.56 5.62 -25.50
C ARG A 243 -6.90 5.09 -26.04
N ALA A 244 -7.31 3.91 -25.60
CA ALA A 244 -8.55 3.28 -26.05
C ALA A 244 -9.81 4.08 -25.67
N GLN A 245 -9.80 4.78 -24.54
CA GLN A 245 -10.93 5.65 -24.14
C GLN A 245 -10.93 7.00 -24.86
N SER A 246 -9.77 7.54 -25.23
CA SER A 246 -9.69 8.75 -26.08
C SER A 246 -10.42 8.54 -27.40
N GLU A 247 -10.20 7.38 -28.06
CA GLU A 247 -10.91 6.98 -29.28
C GLU A 247 -12.43 6.89 -29.11
N ARG A 248 -12.91 6.72 -27.86
CA ARG A 248 -14.33 6.68 -27.48
C ARG A 248 -14.85 8.02 -26.96
N GLY A 249 -14.06 9.10 -27.09
CA GLY A 249 -14.45 10.46 -26.72
C GLY A 249 -14.24 10.81 -25.24
N LEU A 250 -13.39 10.09 -24.51
CA LEU A 250 -13.01 10.51 -23.16
C LEU A 250 -12.15 11.77 -23.23
N GLU A 251 -12.60 12.86 -22.59
CA GLU A 251 -11.92 14.16 -22.67
C GLU A 251 -11.18 14.54 -21.39
N ALA A 252 -11.54 13.95 -20.24
CA ALA A 252 -10.94 14.29 -18.96
C ALA A 252 -10.96 13.13 -17.95
N VAL A 253 -9.90 13.03 -17.15
CA VAL A 253 -9.74 12.01 -16.11
C VAL A 253 -9.17 12.57 -14.81
N VAL A 254 -9.55 11.93 -13.71
CA VAL A 254 -8.80 11.97 -12.46
C VAL A 254 -8.23 10.59 -12.18
N LEU A 255 -6.90 10.47 -12.20
CA LEU A 255 -6.20 9.24 -11.84
C LEU A 255 -6.07 9.16 -10.30
N SER A 256 -6.56 8.09 -9.69
CA SER A 256 -6.54 7.90 -8.23
C SER A 256 -5.73 6.65 -7.86
N PRO A 257 -4.55 6.78 -7.23
CA PRO A 257 -3.66 5.66 -6.91
C PRO A 257 -4.16 4.82 -5.73
N LEU A 258 -5.27 4.11 -5.95
CA LEU A 258 -6.00 3.34 -4.93
C LEU A 258 -5.18 2.20 -4.33
N GLY A 259 -4.29 1.59 -5.11
CA GLY A 259 -3.51 0.43 -4.67
C GLY A 259 -2.45 0.72 -3.60
N PHE A 260 -2.26 1.99 -3.22
CA PHE A 260 -1.23 2.42 -2.28
C PHE A 260 -1.75 3.44 -1.28
N VAL A 261 -1.11 3.51 -0.11
CA VAL A 261 -1.47 4.48 0.94
C VAL A 261 -0.47 5.62 1.12
N ALA A 262 0.59 5.63 0.32
CA ALA A 262 1.58 6.69 0.29
C ALA A 262 2.01 6.93 -1.16
N ASP A 263 2.12 8.20 -1.55
CA ASP A 263 2.83 8.55 -2.77
C ASP A 263 4.27 8.02 -2.71
N HIS A 264 4.76 7.54 -3.84
CA HIS A 264 6.10 6.97 -3.97
C HIS A 264 6.49 6.98 -5.44
N VAL A 265 7.78 6.80 -5.73
CA VAL A 265 8.35 7.00 -7.07
C VAL A 265 7.64 6.21 -8.17
N GLU A 266 7.17 4.99 -7.90
CA GLU A 266 6.46 4.20 -8.90
C GLU A 266 5.11 4.84 -9.30
N VAL A 267 4.31 5.29 -8.33
CA VAL A 267 3.08 6.05 -8.62
C VAL A 267 3.39 7.38 -9.31
N LEU A 268 4.41 8.11 -8.85
CA LEU A 268 4.78 9.39 -9.43
C LEU A 268 5.25 9.23 -10.88
N TYR A 269 6.08 8.22 -11.15
CA TYR A 269 6.56 7.96 -12.49
C TYR A 269 5.43 7.46 -13.40
N ASP A 270 4.72 6.39 -13.01
CA ASP A 270 3.69 5.79 -13.86
C ASP A 270 2.56 6.77 -14.17
N LEU A 271 2.19 7.63 -13.21
CA LEU A 271 1.03 8.52 -13.37
C LEU A 271 1.41 9.96 -13.75
N ASP A 272 2.41 10.56 -13.12
CA ASP A 272 2.79 11.96 -13.41
C ASP A 272 3.76 12.07 -14.59
N HIS A 273 4.37 10.97 -15.03
CA HIS A 273 5.20 10.92 -16.24
C HIS A 273 4.52 10.15 -17.37
N GLU A 274 4.35 8.83 -17.26
CA GLU A 274 3.90 8.00 -18.40
C GLU A 274 2.42 8.21 -18.76
N ALA A 275 1.52 8.16 -17.78
CA ALA A 275 0.09 8.38 -18.04
C ALA A 275 -0.18 9.85 -18.40
N ALA A 276 0.53 10.80 -17.80
CA ALA A 276 0.45 12.21 -18.15
C ALA A 276 0.92 12.47 -19.59
N GLU A 277 2.00 11.83 -20.03
CA GLU A 277 2.45 11.85 -21.42
C GLU A 277 1.40 11.27 -22.37
N THR A 278 0.88 10.08 -22.05
CA THR A 278 -0.18 9.46 -22.83
C THR A 278 -1.41 10.37 -22.95
N CYS A 279 -1.83 11.03 -21.86
CA CYS A 279 -2.93 11.99 -21.87
C CYS A 279 -2.64 13.19 -22.79
N ARG A 280 -1.41 13.73 -22.77
CA ARG A 280 -0.98 14.81 -23.70
C ARG A 280 -1.03 14.36 -25.15
N GLU A 281 -0.57 13.14 -25.45
CA GLU A 281 -0.57 12.57 -26.81
C GLU A 281 -1.98 12.43 -27.38
N VAL A 282 -2.93 11.97 -26.56
CA VAL A 282 -4.30 11.66 -27.01
C VAL A 282 -5.33 12.74 -26.66
N GLY A 283 -4.90 13.87 -26.10
CA GLY A 283 -5.76 15.04 -25.85
C GLY A 283 -6.72 14.91 -24.65
N ILE A 284 -6.37 14.11 -23.63
CA ILE A 284 -7.14 13.98 -22.39
C ILE A 284 -6.64 14.98 -21.34
N GLU A 285 -7.55 15.76 -20.76
CA GLU A 285 -7.26 16.58 -19.58
C GLU A 285 -7.11 15.70 -18.33
N MET A 286 -5.95 15.76 -17.68
CA MET A 286 -5.62 14.85 -16.58
C MET A 286 -5.26 15.61 -15.31
N ARG A 287 -5.76 15.11 -14.17
CA ARG A 287 -5.19 15.38 -12.84
C ARG A 287 -4.99 14.07 -12.11
N ARG A 288 -3.95 14.00 -11.27
CA ARG A 288 -3.77 12.91 -10.33
C ARG A 288 -4.27 13.33 -8.95
N ALA A 289 -5.03 12.48 -8.28
CA ALA A 289 -5.30 12.58 -6.86
C ALA A 289 -4.09 12.05 -6.06
N ALA A 290 -3.76 12.69 -4.95
CA ALA A 290 -2.77 12.13 -4.03
C ALA A 290 -3.24 10.77 -3.51
N ALA A 291 -2.31 9.89 -3.16
CA ALA A 291 -2.63 8.78 -2.27
C ALA A 291 -3.11 9.33 -0.91
N VAL A 292 -3.71 8.49 -0.07
CA VAL A 292 -4.23 8.95 1.23
C VAL A 292 -3.17 9.55 2.15
N ASN A 293 -1.88 9.24 1.94
CA ASN A 293 -0.74 9.84 2.64
C ASN A 293 -1.00 9.95 4.16
N ASP A 294 -0.75 11.10 4.76
CA ASP A 294 -1.04 11.45 6.15
C ASP A 294 -2.37 12.20 6.32
N ASP A 295 -3.35 11.93 5.46
CA ASP A 295 -4.68 12.52 5.53
C ASP A 295 -5.33 12.26 6.91
N PRO A 296 -5.89 13.29 7.58
CA PRO A 296 -6.45 13.13 8.92
C PRO A 296 -7.50 12.01 9.04
N ALA A 297 -8.34 11.80 8.02
CA ALA A 297 -9.36 10.75 8.05
C ALA A 297 -8.75 9.34 7.91
N PHE A 298 -7.62 9.23 7.22
CA PHE A 298 -6.84 8.00 7.15
C PHE A 298 -6.16 7.71 8.50
N LEU A 299 -5.56 8.72 9.12
CA LEU A 299 -4.94 8.59 10.44
C LEU A 299 -5.96 8.24 11.53
N ASP A 300 -7.16 8.84 11.49
CA ASP A 300 -8.28 8.49 12.37
C ASP A 300 -8.66 7.02 12.20
N MET A 301 -8.71 6.54 10.96
CA MET A 301 -8.96 5.12 10.65
C MET A 301 -7.88 4.21 11.23
N LEU A 302 -6.59 4.55 11.07
CA LEU A 302 -5.50 3.75 11.64
C LEU A 302 -5.67 3.61 13.17
N ALA A 303 -6.04 4.70 13.85
CA ALA A 303 -6.31 4.66 15.29
C ALA A 303 -7.54 3.80 15.61
N ASP A 304 -8.62 3.92 14.83
CA ASP A 304 -9.85 3.14 15.00
C ASP A 304 -9.61 1.64 14.87
N VAL A 305 -8.86 1.20 13.85
CA VAL A 305 -8.57 -0.24 13.64
C VAL A 305 -7.66 -0.81 14.73
N VAL A 306 -6.69 -0.01 15.21
CA VAL A 306 -5.83 -0.37 16.35
C VAL A 306 -6.68 -0.54 17.60
N ARG A 307 -7.50 0.45 17.93
CA ARG A 307 -8.35 0.45 19.13
C ARG A 307 -9.40 -0.65 19.08
N ALA A 308 -10.03 -0.87 17.92
CA ALA A 308 -10.99 -1.95 17.73
C ALA A 308 -10.34 -3.32 17.97
N THR A 309 -9.13 -3.51 17.45
CA THR A 309 -8.35 -4.75 17.69
C THR A 309 -7.99 -4.87 19.16
N ALA A 310 -7.45 -3.83 19.79
CA ALA A 310 -7.10 -3.82 21.21
C ALA A 310 -8.31 -4.16 22.11
N ARG A 311 -9.47 -3.52 21.89
CA ARG A 311 -10.71 -3.79 22.64
C ARG A 311 -11.19 -5.22 22.47
N ARG A 312 -11.12 -5.78 21.26
CA ARG A 312 -11.52 -7.16 20.98
C ARG A 312 -10.72 -8.16 21.84
N TYR A 313 -9.40 -7.97 21.93
CA TYR A 313 -8.54 -8.82 22.75
C TYR A 313 -8.70 -8.55 24.25
N GLY A 314 -8.90 -7.30 24.66
CA GLY A 314 -9.14 -6.94 26.06
C GLY A 314 -10.47 -7.51 26.61
N ALA A 315 -11.48 -7.68 25.76
CA ALA A 315 -12.78 -8.23 26.14
C ALA A 315 -12.81 -9.78 26.23
N GLY A 316 -11.67 -10.46 26.05
CA GLY A 316 -11.57 -11.91 26.24
C GLY A 316 -12.40 -12.74 25.25
N ARG A 317 -12.79 -12.18 24.10
CA ARG A 317 -13.43 -12.94 23.03
C ARG A 317 -12.35 -13.44 22.06
N PRO A 318 -11.82 -14.66 22.21
CA PRO A 318 -11.05 -15.27 21.15
C PRO A 318 -11.92 -15.29 19.89
N LEU A 319 -11.36 -14.87 18.76
CA LEU A 319 -11.99 -15.13 17.47
C LEU A 319 -12.18 -16.64 17.37
N SER A 320 -13.37 -17.07 16.95
CA SER A 320 -13.62 -18.47 16.59
C SER A 320 -12.53 -18.92 15.63
N ILE A 321 -11.77 -19.94 16.05
CA ILE A 321 -10.71 -20.57 15.25
C ILE A 321 -11.42 -21.47 14.21
N ALA A 322 -11.99 -20.82 13.18
CA ALA A 322 -12.53 -21.35 11.92
C ALA A 322 -14.05 -21.18 11.71
N PRO A 323 -14.52 -20.73 10.53
CA PRO A 323 -15.50 -21.52 9.79
C PRO A 323 -14.78 -22.76 9.21
N ALA A 324 -15.37 -23.96 9.37
CA ALA A 324 -14.79 -25.24 8.95
C ALA A 324 -13.96 -25.13 7.66
N ALA A 325 -12.64 -25.37 7.78
CA ALA A 325 -11.73 -25.27 6.65
C ALA A 325 -12.03 -26.40 5.64
N PRO A 326 -12.17 -26.10 4.33
CA PRO A 326 -11.84 -27.09 3.32
C PRO A 326 -10.32 -27.35 3.36
N PRO A 327 -9.86 -28.55 2.96
CA PRO A 327 -8.50 -29.01 3.22
C PRO A 327 -7.44 -28.07 2.62
N ALA A 328 -6.39 -27.82 3.41
CA ALA A 328 -5.27 -26.96 3.07
C ALA A 328 -4.60 -27.44 1.77
N ARG A 329 -4.53 -26.56 0.78
CA ARG A 329 -3.52 -26.64 -0.27
C ARG A 329 -2.39 -25.72 0.16
N SER A 330 -1.20 -26.30 0.37
CA SER A 330 0.03 -25.54 0.52
C SER A 330 0.21 -24.66 -0.71
N GLU A 331 0.39 -23.36 -0.51
CA GLU A 331 0.83 -22.44 -1.57
C GLU A 331 2.27 -22.82 -1.94
N PRO A 332 2.54 -23.30 -3.16
CA PRO A 332 3.92 -23.48 -3.60
C PRO A 332 4.51 -22.08 -3.86
N PRO A 333 5.82 -21.86 -3.57
CA PRO A 333 6.51 -20.70 -4.10
C PRO A 333 6.36 -20.67 -5.63
N PRO A 334 6.37 -19.48 -6.26
CA PRO A 334 6.34 -19.38 -7.71
C PRO A 334 7.48 -20.22 -8.31
N PRO A 335 7.32 -20.77 -9.53
CA PRO A 335 8.41 -21.42 -10.21
C PRO A 335 9.60 -20.45 -10.30
N ALA A 336 10.79 -20.93 -9.96
CA ALA A 336 12.02 -20.23 -10.30
C ALA A 336 12.01 -19.97 -11.81
N ARG A 337 12.26 -18.71 -12.19
CA ARG A 337 12.29 -18.29 -13.59
C ARG A 337 13.38 -18.99 -14.38
#